data_AF-A0A3D4T0R4-F1
#
_entry.id   AF-A0A3D4T0R4-F1
#
_cell.length_a   1.000
_cell.length_b   1.000
_cell.length_c   1.000
_cell.angle_alpha   90.00
_cell.angle_beta   90.00
_cell.angle_gamma   90.00
#
_symmetry.space_group_name_H-M   'P 1'
#
loop_
_entity.id
_entity.type
_entity.pdbx_description
1 polymer ?
#
loop_
_entity_poly.entity_id
_entity_poly.type
_entity_poly.pdbx_seq_one_letter_code
_entity_poly.pdbx_strand_id
1 'polypeptide(L)'
;MADRNPDRIPLEEVATDQRPSVRAFREAGEASYEDAASVEALRVSSAELSAAGALPPDDIAAVEDVDLGDFSVRVYDPRGGNSSGSTGPSPVILYAHGGGWVIGSVDTHDSVARRLCSGTGLPVVSVNYRLAPEHPFPVPYTDCADALAWVRDAASDRHWDPDRVVVSGDSAGGGIAAGLASVPAAQVAGTTVVAQVLLYPSVDLAQVAEA
;
A
#
# COMPACT_ATOMS: atom_id res chain seq x y z
N MET A 1 -21.19 25.70 -19.73
CA MET A 1 -19.79 25.23 -19.67
C MET A 1 -19.85 23.76 -20.02
N ALA A 2 -19.51 23.40 -21.26
CA ALA A 2 -19.82 22.09 -21.84
C ALA A 2 -19.04 20.98 -21.13
N ASP A 3 -19.77 19.92 -20.77
CA ASP A 3 -19.24 18.65 -20.28
C ASP A 3 -18.34 18.05 -21.35
N ARG A 4 -17.03 17.93 -21.07
CA ARG A 4 -16.00 17.67 -22.08
C ARG A 4 -15.66 16.20 -22.28
N ASN A 5 -16.23 15.28 -21.50
CA ASN A 5 -15.91 13.87 -21.65
C ASN A 5 -17.20 13.05 -21.88
N PRO A 6 -17.45 12.59 -23.12
CA PRO A 6 -18.63 11.79 -23.46
C PRO A 6 -18.66 10.40 -22.80
N ASP A 7 -17.56 9.97 -22.17
CA ASP A 7 -17.44 8.68 -21.47
C ASP A 7 -17.69 8.78 -19.95
N ARG A 8 -18.15 9.93 -19.46
CA ARG A 8 -18.48 10.10 -18.03
C ARG A 8 -19.77 9.40 -17.68
N ILE A 9 -19.71 8.52 -16.68
CA ILE A 9 -20.88 7.89 -16.04
C ILE A 9 -21.90 8.99 -15.67
N PRO A 10 -23.15 8.95 -16.17
CA PRO A 10 -24.18 9.91 -15.79
C PRO A 10 -24.39 9.94 -14.28
N LEU A 11 -24.62 11.12 -13.68
CA LEU A 11 -24.68 11.24 -12.21
C LEU A 11 -25.87 10.47 -11.62
N GLU A 12 -26.92 10.28 -12.41
CA GLU A 12 -28.07 9.43 -12.12
C GLU A 12 -27.71 7.95 -11.98
N GLU A 13 -26.67 7.48 -12.68
CA GLU A 13 -26.15 6.11 -12.59
C GLU A 13 -25.20 5.92 -11.39
N VAL A 14 -24.68 7.01 -10.82
CA VAL A 14 -23.90 6.98 -9.58
C VAL A 14 -24.82 6.71 -8.40
N ALA A 15 -24.40 5.81 -7.51
CA ALA A 15 -25.08 5.49 -6.26
C ALA A 15 -25.42 6.77 -5.48
N THR A 16 -26.65 6.89 -4.98
CA THR A 16 -27.20 8.14 -4.46
C THR A 16 -26.35 8.76 -3.35
N ASP A 17 -25.75 7.94 -2.50
CA ASP A 17 -24.85 8.32 -1.40
C ASP A 17 -23.48 8.80 -1.89
N GLN A 18 -23.02 8.37 -3.06
CA GLN A 18 -21.75 8.78 -3.67
C GLN A 18 -21.88 10.03 -4.57
N ARG A 19 -23.10 10.39 -4.99
CA ARG A 19 -23.35 11.57 -5.85
C ARG A 19 -22.76 12.88 -5.32
N PRO A 20 -22.83 13.22 -4.01
CA PRO A 20 -22.21 14.44 -3.50
C PRO A 20 -20.70 14.46 -3.73
N SER A 21 -20.01 13.35 -3.47
CA SER A 21 -18.56 13.21 -3.64
C SER A 21 -18.16 13.31 -5.12
N VAL A 22 -18.87 12.59 -6.01
CA VAL A 22 -18.62 12.65 -7.46
C VAL A 22 -18.90 14.04 -8.02
N ARG A 23 -19.92 14.74 -7.52
CA ARG A 23 -20.19 16.14 -7.89
C ARG A 23 -19.05 17.06 -7.46
N ALA A 24 -18.62 16.97 -6.20
CA ALA A 24 -17.52 17.79 -5.67
C ALA A 24 -16.22 17.57 -6.45
N PHE A 25 -15.88 16.32 -6.76
CA PHE A 25 -14.76 15.95 -7.61
C PHE A 25 -14.83 16.62 -9.00
N ARG A 26 -16.00 16.55 -9.67
CA ARG A 26 -16.21 17.19 -10.97
C ARG A 26 -16.13 18.72 -10.92
N GLU A 27 -16.70 19.33 -9.88
CA GLU A 27 -16.70 20.79 -9.69
C GLU A 27 -15.30 21.33 -9.37
N ALA A 28 -14.47 20.54 -8.69
CA ALA A 28 -13.06 20.85 -8.46
C ALA A 28 -12.20 20.77 -9.73
N GLY A 29 -12.75 20.28 -10.85
CA GLY A 29 -12.04 20.12 -12.11
C GLY A 29 -11.12 18.89 -12.14
N GLU A 30 -11.29 17.97 -11.20
CA GLU A 30 -10.53 16.74 -11.14
C GLU A 30 -10.80 15.86 -12.36
N ALA A 31 -9.77 15.13 -12.77
CA ALA A 31 -9.81 14.24 -13.92
C ALA A 31 -9.77 12.78 -13.44
N SER A 32 -10.43 11.88 -14.19
CA SER A 32 -10.26 10.45 -13.95
C SER A 32 -8.81 10.04 -14.23
N TYR A 33 -8.37 8.91 -13.68
CA TYR A 33 -6.99 8.45 -13.81
C TYR A 33 -6.55 8.32 -15.29
N GLU A 34 -7.46 7.86 -16.15
CA GLU A 34 -7.27 7.70 -17.60
C GLU A 34 -7.18 9.02 -18.37
N ASP A 35 -7.69 10.12 -17.80
CA ASP A 35 -7.69 11.45 -18.40
C ASP A 35 -6.49 12.30 -17.93
N ALA A 36 -5.61 11.73 -17.09
CA ALA A 36 -4.46 12.44 -16.55
C ALA A 36 -3.47 12.86 -17.66
N ALA A 37 -2.97 14.09 -17.58
CA ALA A 37 -2.09 14.65 -18.61
C ALA A 37 -0.74 13.91 -18.75
N SER A 38 -0.26 13.30 -17.66
CA SER A 38 0.93 12.45 -17.61
C SER A 38 0.94 11.62 -16.33
N VAL A 39 1.76 10.57 -16.27
CA VAL A 39 1.99 9.80 -15.04
C VAL A 39 2.52 10.68 -13.91
N GLU A 40 3.39 11.64 -14.23
CA GLU A 40 3.92 12.58 -13.24
C GLU A 40 2.82 13.47 -12.65
N ALA A 41 1.98 14.06 -13.51
CA ALA A 41 0.84 14.86 -13.06
C ALA A 41 -0.14 14.02 -12.21
N LEU A 42 -0.28 12.74 -12.54
CA LEU A 42 -1.10 11.81 -11.79
C LEU A 42 -0.52 11.49 -10.41
N ARG A 43 0.80 11.32 -10.29
CA ARG A 43 1.48 11.12 -9.01
C ARG A 43 1.35 12.34 -8.10
N VAL A 44 1.53 13.54 -8.66
CA VAL A 44 1.36 14.81 -7.91
C VAL A 44 -0.07 14.96 -7.40
N SER A 45 -1.06 14.89 -8.28
CA SER A 45 -2.47 15.04 -7.90
C SER A 45 -2.91 13.97 -6.91
N SER A 46 -2.49 12.71 -7.09
CA SER A 46 -2.78 11.64 -6.13
C SER A 46 -2.16 11.92 -4.76
N ALA A 47 -0.94 12.45 -4.70
CA ALA A 47 -0.28 12.77 -3.43
C ALA A 47 -0.99 13.93 -2.71
N GLU A 48 -1.37 14.98 -3.44
CA GLU A 48 -2.11 16.12 -2.89
C GLU A 48 -3.49 15.71 -2.37
N LEU A 49 -4.24 14.92 -3.15
CA LEU A 49 -5.53 14.40 -2.74
C LEU A 49 -5.41 13.50 -1.49
N SER A 50 -4.40 12.63 -1.46
CA SER A 50 -4.12 11.77 -0.31
C SER A 50 -3.79 12.59 0.93
N ALA A 51 -2.97 13.63 0.79
CA ALA A 51 -2.62 14.51 1.90
C ALA A 51 -3.83 15.30 2.42
N ALA A 52 -4.70 15.79 1.53
CA ALA A 52 -5.91 16.53 1.92
C ALA A 52 -6.98 15.63 2.58
N GLY A 53 -7.04 14.36 2.17
CA GLY A 53 -7.97 13.37 2.72
C GLY A 53 -7.40 12.50 3.84
N ALA A 54 -6.13 12.69 4.22
CA ALA A 54 -5.46 11.86 5.19
C ALA A 54 -6.15 11.94 6.55
N LEU A 55 -6.33 10.78 7.20
CA LEU A 55 -6.72 10.74 8.60
C LEU A 55 -5.59 11.36 9.45
N PRO A 56 -5.92 12.02 10.58
CA PRO A 56 -4.91 12.42 11.54
C PRO A 56 -4.01 11.23 11.88
N PRO A 57 -2.68 11.34 11.70
CA PRO A 57 -1.79 10.20 11.90
C PRO A 57 -1.77 9.78 13.37
N ASP A 58 -1.89 8.48 13.62
CA ASP A 58 -1.69 7.93 14.97
C ASP A 58 -0.21 8.13 15.39
N ASP A 59 0.01 8.48 16.65
CA ASP A 59 1.35 8.63 17.20
C ASP A 59 2.00 7.23 17.36
N ILE A 60 3.16 7.06 16.74
CA ILE A 60 3.91 5.79 16.74
C ILE A 60 5.26 6.08 17.36
N ALA A 61 5.65 5.24 18.32
CA ALA A 61 6.82 5.46 19.16
C ALA A 61 8.14 5.56 18.36
N ALA A 62 8.27 4.83 17.25
CA ALA A 62 9.35 5.03 16.28
C ALA A 62 8.87 4.85 14.84
N VAL A 63 9.29 5.77 13.97
CA VAL A 63 9.11 5.67 12.52
C VAL A 63 10.44 5.97 11.85
N GLU A 64 10.91 5.08 10.98
CA GLU A 64 12.19 5.24 10.29
C GLU A 64 12.13 4.75 8.84
N ASP A 65 12.89 5.40 7.97
CA ASP A 65 13.09 4.97 6.58
C ASP A 65 14.38 4.17 6.49
N VAL A 66 14.31 3.00 5.86
CA VAL A 66 15.45 2.11 5.61
C VAL A 66 15.64 1.95 4.10
N ASP A 67 16.82 2.31 3.63
CA ASP A 67 17.25 2.13 2.24
C ASP A 67 17.71 0.69 1.99
N LEU A 68 17.10 0.02 1.01
CA LEU A 68 17.43 -1.35 0.58
C LEU A 68 18.13 -1.37 -0.79
N GLY A 69 18.64 -0.22 -1.24
CA GLY A 69 19.37 -0.03 -2.49
C GLY A 69 18.47 0.49 -3.60
N ASP A 70 17.78 -0.42 -4.28
CA ASP A 70 16.91 -0.07 -5.41
C ASP A 70 15.57 0.53 -5.00
N PHE A 71 15.15 0.26 -3.75
CA PHE A 71 13.90 0.72 -3.15
C PHE A 71 14.10 0.88 -1.64
N SER A 72 13.09 1.42 -0.95
CA SER A 72 13.14 1.62 0.50
C SER A 72 11.92 1.04 1.21
N VAL A 73 12.01 0.93 2.53
CA VAL A 73 10.86 0.63 3.40
C VAL A 73 10.75 1.68 4.49
N ARG A 74 9.53 1.97 4.92
CA ARG A 74 9.27 2.73 6.15
C ARG A 74 8.81 1.78 7.24
N VAL A 75 9.54 1.76 8.35
CA VAL A 75 9.25 0.91 9.51
C VAL A 75 8.53 1.73 10.56
N TYR A 76 7.41 1.22 11.03
CA TYR A 76 6.62 1.74 12.15
C TYR A 76 6.74 0.74 13.29
N ASP A 77 7.26 1.16 14.44
CA ASP A 77 7.41 0.30 15.62
C ASP A 77 6.67 0.93 16.82
N PRO A 78 5.65 0.26 17.37
CA PRO A 78 4.88 0.78 18.49
C PRO A 78 5.67 0.74 19.82
N ARG A 79 6.82 0.06 19.88
CA ARG A 79 7.63 -0.13 21.09
C ARG A 79 8.68 0.97 21.30
N GLY A 80 9.03 1.72 20.24
CA GLY A 80 9.95 2.84 20.29
C GLY A 80 11.37 2.48 20.76
N GLY A 81 12.11 1.67 19.97
CA GLY A 81 13.52 1.33 20.18
C GLY A 81 13.89 0.57 21.46
N ASN A 82 12.98 0.51 22.44
CA ASN A 82 13.22 0.06 23.79
C ASN A 82 12.41 -1.23 24.01
N SER A 83 12.96 -2.36 23.60
CA SER A 83 12.35 -3.71 23.72
C SER A 83 12.21 -4.23 25.16
N SER A 84 12.40 -3.39 26.19
CA SER A 84 12.55 -3.82 27.59
C SER A 84 11.27 -4.36 28.25
N GLY A 85 10.12 -4.34 27.57
CA GLY A 85 8.84 -4.84 28.08
C GLY A 85 8.21 -6.02 27.32
N SER A 86 8.74 -6.43 26.16
CA SER A 86 8.18 -7.54 25.36
C SER A 86 8.76 -8.88 25.79
N THR A 87 7.93 -9.88 26.07
CA THR A 87 8.36 -11.23 26.49
C THR A 87 8.82 -12.14 25.34
N GLY A 88 9.13 -11.59 24.16
CA GLY A 88 9.65 -12.33 23.01
C GLY A 88 9.62 -11.55 21.69
N PRO A 89 10.10 -12.17 20.59
CA PRO A 89 10.02 -11.60 19.25
C PRO A 89 8.55 -11.39 18.82
N SER A 90 8.27 -10.27 18.15
CA SER A 90 6.91 -9.91 17.72
C SER A 90 6.64 -10.33 16.27
N PRO A 91 5.41 -10.75 15.92
CA PRO A 91 4.97 -10.78 14.53
C PRO A 91 5.18 -9.42 13.86
N VAL A 92 5.28 -9.42 12.54
CA VAL A 92 5.50 -8.21 11.74
C VAL A 92 4.54 -8.17 10.55
N ILE A 93 4.03 -6.98 10.24
CA ILE A 93 3.18 -6.75 9.08
C ILE A 93 4.04 -6.19 7.95
N LEU A 94 4.11 -6.87 6.82
CA LEU A 94 4.63 -6.30 5.58
C LEU A 94 3.45 -5.68 4.81
N TYR A 95 3.51 -4.38 4.56
CA TYR A 95 2.43 -3.63 3.91
C TYR A 95 2.87 -3.10 2.54
N ALA A 96 2.12 -3.44 1.49
CA ALA A 96 2.26 -2.88 0.15
C ALA A 96 1.12 -1.89 -0.10
N HIS A 97 1.45 -0.63 -0.38
CA HIS A 97 0.46 0.41 -0.63
C HIS A 97 -0.33 0.19 -1.93
N GLY A 98 -1.51 0.80 -2.05
CA GLY A 98 -2.27 0.85 -3.29
C GLY A 98 -1.76 1.90 -4.27
N GLY A 99 -2.48 2.03 -5.40
CA GLY A 99 -2.15 3.04 -6.42
C GLY A 99 -1.91 2.48 -7.82
N GLY A 100 -2.56 1.36 -8.18
CA GLY A 100 -2.51 0.82 -9.54
C GLY A 100 -1.10 0.51 -10.04
N TRP A 101 -0.14 0.25 -9.13
CA TRP A 101 1.29 0.08 -9.40
C TRP A 101 2.00 1.28 -10.04
N VAL A 102 1.32 2.43 -10.18
CA VAL A 102 1.79 3.61 -10.91
C VAL A 102 1.91 4.85 -10.02
N ILE A 103 1.03 4.96 -9.02
CA ILE A 103 0.99 6.03 -8.02
C ILE A 103 1.10 5.46 -6.61
N GLY A 104 1.11 6.35 -5.62
CA GLY A 104 1.27 5.99 -4.21
C GLY A 104 2.73 6.01 -3.76
N SER A 105 2.91 5.99 -2.45
CA SER A 105 4.20 5.96 -1.75
C SER A 105 3.94 5.70 -0.26
N VAL A 106 5.01 5.48 0.50
CA VAL A 106 4.95 5.45 1.97
C VAL A 106 4.37 6.73 2.60
N ASP A 107 4.47 7.89 1.94
CA ASP A 107 3.90 9.14 2.46
C ASP A 107 2.38 9.20 2.25
N THR A 108 1.91 8.82 1.05
CA THR A 108 0.46 8.82 0.74
C THR A 108 -0.33 7.83 1.62
N HIS A 109 0.32 6.75 2.07
CA HIS A 109 -0.28 5.71 2.90
C HIS A 109 0.23 5.72 4.36
N ASP A 110 0.92 6.78 4.78
CA ASP A 110 1.51 6.88 6.13
C ASP A 110 0.45 6.71 7.22
N SER A 111 -0.70 7.37 7.07
CA SER A 111 -1.82 7.25 8.03
C SER A 111 -2.38 5.83 8.13
N VAL A 112 -2.40 5.08 7.02
CA VAL A 112 -2.86 3.68 6.99
C VAL A 112 -1.86 2.78 7.71
N ALA A 113 -0.57 2.92 7.41
CA ALA A 113 0.48 2.14 8.06
C ALA A 113 0.56 2.41 9.56
N ARG A 114 0.43 3.67 9.98
CA ARG A 114 0.29 4.05 11.40
C ARG A 114 -0.94 3.44 12.04
N ARG A 115 -2.09 3.45 11.37
CA ARG A 115 -3.33 2.87 11.89
C ARG A 115 -3.24 1.35 12.06
N LEU A 116 -2.57 0.66 11.13
CA LEU A 116 -2.25 -0.76 11.26
C LEU A 116 -1.34 -1.00 12.47
N CYS A 117 -0.28 -0.21 12.60
CA CYS A 117 0.70 -0.32 13.69
C CYS A 117 0.05 -0.07 15.06
N SER A 118 -0.66 1.04 15.24
CA SER A 118 -1.33 1.41 16.49
C SER A 118 -2.46 0.45 16.85
N GLY A 119 -3.27 0.05 15.86
CA GLY A 119 -4.46 -0.77 16.05
C GLY A 119 -4.14 -2.24 16.36
N THR A 120 -3.01 -2.75 15.85
CA THR A 120 -2.58 -4.14 16.09
C THR A 120 -1.54 -4.26 17.21
N GLY A 121 -0.83 -3.18 17.51
CA GLY A 121 0.35 -3.22 18.39
C GLY A 121 1.53 -3.99 17.77
N LEU A 122 1.50 -4.25 16.45
CA LEU A 122 2.57 -4.93 15.72
C LEU A 122 3.41 -3.93 14.91
N PRO A 123 4.72 -4.18 14.76
CA PRO A 123 5.53 -3.45 13.79
C PRO A 123 4.99 -3.59 12.37
N VAL A 124 5.03 -2.51 11.60
CA VAL A 124 4.64 -2.46 10.19
C VAL A 124 5.84 -2.05 9.34
N VAL A 125 6.13 -2.80 8.30
CA VAL A 125 7.12 -2.51 7.27
C VAL A 125 6.36 -2.14 6.00
N SER A 126 6.22 -0.85 5.74
CA SER A 126 5.58 -0.34 4.53
C SER A 126 6.60 -0.26 3.40
N VAL A 127 6.36 -0.96 2.30
CA VAL A 127 7.31 -1.05 1.18
C VAL A 127 7.10 0.11 0.22
N ASN A 128 8.14 0.91 -0.03
CA ASN A 128 8.17 1.95 -1.06
C ASN A 128 8.69 1.34 -2.37
N TYR A 129 7.95 0.36 -2.90
CA TYR A 129 8.36 -0.42 -4.07
C TYR A 129 8.42 0.45 -5.32
N ARG A 130 9.25 0.07 -6.30
CA ARG A 130 9.39 0.82 -7.55
C ARG A 130 8.11 0.72 -8.39
N LEU A 131 7.76 1.81 -9.08
CA LEU A 131 6.47 1.96 -9.77
C LEU A 131 6.61 1.83 -11.29
N ALA A 132 5.54 1.37 -11.91
CA ALA A 132 5.32 1.48 -13.35
C ALA A 132 5.03 2.95 -13.72
N PRO A 133 5.30 3.36 -14.97
CA PRO A 133 5.82 2.56 -16.09
C PRO A 133 7.35 2.38 -16.10
N GLU A 134 8.10 3.08 -15.23
CA GLU A 134 9.57 3.00 -15.18
C GLU A 134 10.05 1.60 -14.78
N HIS A 135 9.31 0.98 -13.88
CA HIS A 135 9.55 -0.37 -13.37
C HIS A 135 8.28 -1.20 -13.48
N PRO A 136 7.96 -1.73 -14.69
CA PRO A 136 6.76 -2.54 -14.89
C PRO A 136 6.87 -3.88 -14.17
N PHE A 137 5.78 -4.65 -14.17
CA PHE A 137 5.79 -6.03 -13.70
C PHE A 137 6.98 -6.83 -14.31
N PRO A 138 7.73 -7.61 -13.51
CA PRO A 138 7.45 -8.00 -12.12
C PRO A 138 8.09 -7.12 -11.04
N VAL A 139 8.72 -5.99 -11.38
CA VAL A 139 9.59 -5.24 -10.43
C VAL A 139 8.88 -4.83 -9.13
N PRO A 140 7.67 -4.23 -9.14
CA PRO A 140 6.98 -3.86 -7.90
C PRO A 140 6.74 -5.07 -6.98
N TYR A 141 6.44 -6.22 -7.58
CA TYR A 141 6.20 -7.46 -6.85
C TYR A 141 7.48 -8.04 -6.27
N THR A 142 8.58 -8.05 -7.04
CA THR A 142 9.87 -8.54 -6.56
C THR A 142 10.44 -7.67 -5.46
N ASP A 143 10.27 -6.34 -5.51
CA ASP A 143 10.68 -5.43 -4.43
C ASP A 143 9.97 -5.78 -3.11
N CYS A 144 8.68 -6.12 -3.14
CA CYS A 144 7.97 -6.58 -1.94
C CYS A 144 8.40 -7.97 -1.47
N ALA A 145 8.79 -8.87 -2.38
CA ALA A 145 9.36 -10.17 -2.00
C ALA A 145 10.77 -10.01 -1.37
N ASP A 146 11.58 -9.09 -1.91
CA ASP A 146 12.90 -8.75 -1.36
C ASP A 146 12.77 -8.04 0.00
N ALA A 147 11.73 -7.22 0.19
CA ALA A 147 11.39 -6.66 1.50
C ALA A 147 11.02 -7.74 2.53
N LEU A 148 10.34 -8.82 2.11
CA LEU A 148 10.07 -9.98 2.98
C LEU A 148 11.36 -10.71 3.38
N ALA A 149 12.32 -10.83 2.46
CA ALA A 149 13.65 -11.34 2.77
C ALA A 149 14.43 -10.42 3.72
N TRP A 150 14.33 -9.11 3.53
CA TRP A 150 14.93 -8.15 4.45
C TRP A 150 14.32 -8.24 5.86
N VAL A 151 13.00 -8.44 5.99
CA VAL A 151 12.34 -8.66 7.28
C VAL A 151 12.96 -9.84 8.04
N ARG A 152 13.25 -10.95 7.36
CA ARG A 152 13.98 -12.08 7.95
C ARG A 152 15.35 -11.68 8.44
N ASP A 153 16.11 -11.00 7.59
CA ASP A 153 17.51 -10.67 7.86
C ASP A 153 17.64 -9.65 9.00
N ALA A 154 16.67 -8.74 9.12
CA ALA A 154 16.60 -7.75 10.20
C ALA A 154 15.95 -8.27 11.49
N ALA A 155 15.38 -9.49 11.50
CA ALA A 155 14.51 -9.96 12.57
C ALA A 155 15.20 -10.03 13.94
N SER A 156 16.46 -10.48 13.99
CA SER A 156 17.23 -10.57 15.24
C SER A 156 17.38 -9.18 15.88
N ASP A 157 17.86 -8.21 15.10
CA ASP A 157 18.17 -6.86 15.58
C ASP A 157 16.90 -6.08 15.96
N ARG A 158 15.79 -6.36 15.28
CA ARG A 158 14.50 -5.69 15.51
C ARG A 158 13.57 -6.44 16.45
N HIS A 159 14.02 -7.58 17.00
CA HIS A 159 13.20 -8.49 17.80
C HIS A 159 11.87 -8.83 17.14
N TRP A 160 11.93 -9.22 15.86
CA TRP A 160 10.80 -9.73 15.09
C TRP A 160 10.85 -11.25 14.98
N ASP A 161 9.68 -11.86 14.79
CA ASP A 161 9.52 -13.28 14.51
C ASP A 161 9.32 -13.48 13.00
N PRO A 162 10.35 -13.91 12.24
CA PRO A 162 10.24 -14.06 10.80
C PRO A 162 9.35 -15.25 10.40
N ASP A 163 9.03 -16.15 11.32
CA ASP A 163 8.06 -17.23 11.12
C ASP A 163 6.62 -16.78 11.37
N ARG A 164 6.40 -15.48 11.64
CA ARG A 164 5.07 -14.89 11.88
C ARG A 164 4.92 -13.56 11.15
N VAL A 165 4.99 -13.61 9.82
CA VAL A 165 4.76 -12.43 8.97
C VAL A 165 3.29 -12.37 8.53
N VAL A 166 2.67 -11.21 8.66
CA VAL A 166 1.39 -10.90 8.04
C VAL A 166 1.67 -10.06 6.80
N VAL A 167 1.16 -10.45 5.64
CA VAL A 167 1.20 -9.58 4.45
C VAL A 167 -0.11 -8.80 4.35
N SER A 168 -0.02 -7.53 4.00
CA SER A 168 -1.18 -6.65 3.90
C SER A 168 -1.01 -5.70 2.73
N GLY A 169 -2.12 -5.22 2.19
CA GLY A 169 -2.09 -4.20 1.16
C GLY A 169 -3.49 -3.80 0.71
N ASP A 170 -3.58 -2.63 0.11
CA ASP A 170 -4.83 -2.11 -0.45
C ASP A 170 -4.78 -2.03 -1.96
N SER A 171 -5.93 -2.23 -2.63
CA SER A 171 -6.04 -2.12 -4.09
C SER A 171 -4.96 -2.95 -4.82
N ALA A 172 -4.11 -2.31 -5.61
CA ALA A 172 -2.95 -2.92 -6.28
C ALA A 172 -1.95 -3.59 -5.31
N GLY A 173 -1.68 -2.98 -4.16
CA GLY A 173 -0.84 -3.54 -3.11
C GLY A 173 -1.48 -4.75 -2.44
N GLY A 174 -2.81 -4.78 -2.35
CA GLY A 174 -3.57 -5.97 -1.95
C GLY A 174 -3.36 -7.14 -2.92
N GLY A 175 -3.25 -6.86 -4.22
CA GLY A 175 -2.86 -7.85 -5.22
C GLY A 175 -1.45 -8.40 -5.00
N ILE A 176 -0.48 -7.52 -4.70
CA ILE A 176 0.89 -7.93 -4.33
C ILE A 176 0.86 -8.83 -3.09
N ALA A 177 0.17 -8.42 -2.02
CA ALA A 177 0.07 -9.18 -0.78
C ALA A 177 -0.54 -10.58 -1.00
N ALA A 178 -1.61 -10.68 -1.79
CA ALA A 178 -2.22 -11.95 -2.16
C ALA A 178 -1.22 -12.85 -2.92
N GLY A 179 -0.45 -12.26 -3.83
CA GLY A 179 0.61 -12.95 -4.57
C GLY A 179 1.75 -13.44 -3.68
N LEU A 180 2.23 -12.63 -2.73
CA LEU A 180 3.29 -13.04 -1.79
C LEU A 180 2.87 -14.23 -0.92
N ALA A 181 1.60 -14.25 -0.49
CA ALA A 181 1.08 -15.33 0.33
C ALA A 181 0.88 -16.65 -0.45
N SER A 182 0.62 -16.57 -1.76
CA SER A 182 0.06 -17.70 -2.53
C SER A 182 0.98 -18.25 -3.63
N VAL A 183 1.96 -17.47 -4.10
CA VAL A 183 2.83 -17.87 -5.21
C VAL A 183 4.11 -18.51 -4.67
N PRO A 184 4.44 -19.76 -5.05
CA PRO A 184 5.64 -20.45 -4.57
C PRO A 184 6.95 -19.68 -4.82
N ALA A 185 7.03 -18.90 -5.90
CA ALA A 185 8.23 -18.12 -6.25
C ALA A 185 8.49 -16.94 -5.29
N ALA A 186 7.49 -16.49 -4.53
CA ALA A 186 7.65 -15.47 -3.48
C ALA A 186 7.82 -16.07 -2.08
N GLN A 187 7.88 -17.39 -1.96
CA GLN A 187 8.21 -18.03 -0.69
C GLN A 187 9.67 -17.75 -0.38
N VAL A 188 9.90 -16.98 0.67
CA VAL A 188 11.24 -16.67 1.14
C VAL A 188 11.62 -17.67 2.23
N ALA A 189 12.63 -18.50 1.98
CA ALA A 189 13.11 -19.47 2.96
C ALA A 189 13.49 -18.77 4.28
N GLY A 190 13.05 -19.34 5.41
CA GLY A 190 13.22 -18.72 6.73
C GLY A 190 12.23 -17.60 7.03
N THR A 191 11.17 -17.47 6.23
CA THR A 191 9.97 -16.69 6.60
C THR A 191 8.73 -17.56 6.49
N THR A 192 7.71 -17.23 7.28
CA THR A 192 6.38 -17.83 7.14
C THR A 192 5.32 -16.73 7.14
N VAL A 193 4.57 -16.65 6.04
CA VAL A 193 3.37 -15.80 5.95
C VAL A 193 2.21 -16.51 6.65
N VAL A 194 1.82 -16.02 7.82
CA VAL A 194 0.79 -16.65 8.68
C VAL A 194 -0.61 -16.10 8.44
N ALA A 195 -0.72 -14.93 7.82
CA ALA A 195 -1.99 -14.34 7.41
C ALA A 195 -1.80 -13.34 6.25
N GLN A 196 -2.88 -13.10 5.50
CA GLN A 196 -2.98 -12.03 4.53
C GLN A 196 -4.19 -11.15 4.82
N VAL A 197 -4.01 -9.83 4.85
CA VAL A 197 -5.07 -8.83 5.06
C VAL A 197 -5.23 -8.02 3.79
N LEU A 198 -6.30 -8.27 3.03
CA LEU A 198 -6.49 -7.71 1.70
C LEU A 198 -7.57 -6.63 1.72
N LEU A 199 -7.18 -5.37 1.54
CA LEU A 199 -8.09 -4.24 1.52
C LEU A 199 -8.51 -3.97 0.07
N TYR A 200 -9.72 -4.40 -0.32
CA TYR A 200 -10.27 -4.25 -1.69
C TYR A 200 -9.25 -4.58 -2.81
N PRO A 201 -8.65 -5.79 -2.81
CA PRO A 201 -7.48 -6.11 -3.63
C PRO A 201 -7.78 -6.22 -5.12
N SER A 202 -6.79 -5.89 -5.95
CA SER A 202 -6.76 -6.25 -7.37
C SER A 202 -6.24 -7.68 -7.54
N VAL A 203 -7.14 -8.66 -7.69
CA VAL A 203 -6.80 -10.10 -7.79
C VAL A 203 -7.05 -10.70 -9.18
N ASP A 204 -7.72 -9.96 -10.06
CA ASP A 204 -7.91 -10.32 -11.46
C ASP A 204 -7.93 -9.04 -12.30
N LEU A 205 -7.30 -9.11 -13.47
CA LEU A 205 -7.28 -8.03 -14.47
C LEU A 205 -8.08 -8.42 -15.72
N ALA A 206 -8.60 -9.65 -15.79
CA ALA A 206 -9.46 -10.08 -16.85
C ALA A 206 -10.79 -9.31 -16.77
N GLN A 207 -11.04 -8.46 -17.76
CA GLN A 207 -12.40 -8.03 -18.02
C GLN A 207 -13.16 -9.21 -18.61
N VAL A 208 -13.96 -9.89 -17.78
CA VAL A 208 -15.04 -10.72 -18.33
C VAL A 208 -16.03 -9.76 -18.98
N ALA A 209 -15.95 -9.63 -20.30
CA ALA A 209 -17.04 -9.07 -21.07
C ALA A 209 -18.25 -9.97 -20.80
N GLU A 210 -19.25 -9.47 -20.07
CA GLU A 210 -20.54 -10.15 -20.06
C GLU A 210 -21.07 -10.18 -21.50
N ALA A 211 -21.35 -11.39 -21.99
CA ALA A 211 -21.82 -11.67 -23.33
C ALA A 211 -23.32 -11.37 -23.50
#